data_AF-A0A967LC36-F1
#
_entry.id   AF-A0A967LC36-F1
#
_cell.length_a   1.000
_cell.length_b   1.000
_cell.length_c   1.000
_cell.angle_alpha   90.00
_cell.angle_beta   90.00
_cell.angle_gamma   90.00
#
_symmetry.space_group_name_H-M   'P 1'
#
loop_
_entity.id
_entity.type
_entity.pdbx_description
1 polymer ?
#
loop_
_entity_poly.entity_id
_entity_poly.type
_entity_poly.pdbx_seq_one_letter_code
_entity_poly.pdbx_strand_id
1 'polypeptide(L)'
;MTQRNILIAGGTSGIGRETVKQLVADGDRLTCACRDLEQLPALPGIEGIAFDATDPEAQPILPDRLDGFVYFPGTIRLKPFHRLSDHDFLADMSVNLMGAVRLIRQALPALKQSGNSSVVFFSTVAVQTGLPFHASIAAAKGAVEGLTRSLAAELAPRIRVNCIAPSLTDTPLARS
;
A
#
# COMPACT_ATOMS: atom_id res chain seq x y z
N MET A 1 -7.08 -21.29 11.78
CA MET A 1 -7.40 -19.86 12.01
C MET A 1 -8.75 -19.57 11.35
N THR A 2 -9.52 -18.60 11.84
CA THR A 2 -10.71 -18.12 11.11
C THR A 2 -10.27 -17.41 9.84
N GLN A 3 -10.88 -17.72 8.70
CA GLN A 3 -10.62 -17.08 7.42
C GLN A 3 -10.85 -15.56 7.52
N ARG A 4 -9.87 -14.75 7.12
CA ARG A 4 -9.94 -13.28 7.11
C ARG A 4 -10.19 -12.74 5.70
N ASN A 5 -10.86 -11.60 5.61
CA ASN A 5 -11.01 -10.85 4.36
C ASN A 5 -10.01 -9.69 4.32
N ILE A 6 -9.08 -9.70 3.36
CA ILE A 6 -7.99 -8.72 3.30
C ILE A 6 -7.99 -8.00 1.96
N LEU A 7 -7.99 -6.67 1.99
CA LEU A 7 -7.77 -5.83 0.82
C LEU A 7 -6.28 -5.60 0.60
N ILE A 8 -5.79 -5.90 -0.59
CA ILE A 8 -4.39 -5.71 -0.99
C ILE A 8 -4.34 -4.79 -2.20
N ALA A 9 -3.74 -3.61 -2.08
CA ALA A 9 -3.37 -2.82 -3.25
C ALA A 9 -1.98 -3.23 -3.71
N GLY A 10 -1.79 -3.50 -5.00
CA GLY A 10 -0.48 -3.81 -5.58
C GLY A 10 0.02 -5.24 -5.33
N GLY A 11 -0.85 -6.24 -5.45
CA GLY A 11 -0.53 -7.66 -5.23
C GLY A 11 0.14 -8.41 -6.39
N THR A 12 0.45 -7.76 -7.52
CA THR A 12 0.89 -8.43 -8.76
C THR A 12 2.41 -8.67 -8.85
N SER A 13 3.22 -7.94 -8.06
CA SER A 13 4.69 -8.03 -8.13
C SER A 13 5.38 -7.84 -6.77
N GLY A 14 6.68 -8.15 -6.72
CA GLY A 14 7.55 -7.89 -5.57
C GLY A 14 7.00 -8.41 -4.25
N ILE A 15 7.10 -7.58 -3.20
CA ILE A 15 6.64 -7.92 -1.83
C ILE A 15 5.13 -8.23 -1.82
N GLY A 16 4.33 -7.49 -2.60
CA GLY A 16 2.88 -7.70 -2.67
C GLY A 16 2.52 -9.09 -3.18
N ARG A 17 3.20 -9.57 -4.23
CA ARG A 17 2.98 -10.92 -4.79
C ARG A 17 3.30 -12.03 -3.80
N GLU A 18 4.42 -11.93 -3.10
CA GLU A 18 4.78 -12.94 -2.10
C GLU A 18 3.85 -12.88 -0.88
N THR A 19 3.37 -11.69 -0.52
CA THR A 19 2.36 -11.53 0.55
C THR A 19 1.04 -12.17 0.15
N VAL A 20 0.56 -11.97 -1.08
CA VAL A 20 -0.64 -12.62 -1.63
C VAL A 20 -0.53 -14.14 -1.53
N LYS A 21 0.59 -14.71 -1.97
CA LYS A 21 0.80 -16.17 -1.91
C LYS A 21 0.74 -16.71 -0.48
N GLN A 22 1.38 -16.03 0.47
CA GLN A 22 1.41 -16.45 1.87
C GLN A 22 0.02 -16.38 2.50
N LEU A 23 -0.71 -15.29 2.32
CA LEU A 23 -2.05 -15.14 2.91
C LEU A 23 -3.07 -16.12 2.31
N VAL A 24 -2.97 -16.41 1.01
CA VAL A 24 -3.80 -17.48 0.40
C VAL A 24 -3.45 -18.85 0.98
N ALA A 25 -2.16 -19.15 1.17
CA ALA A 25 -1.73 -20.41 1.79
C ALA A 25 -2.22 -20.55 3.24
N ASP A 26 -2.37 -19.43 3.96
CA ASP A 26 -2.95 -19.37 5.31
C ASP A 26 -4.49 -19.50 5.33
N GLY A 27 -5.14 -19.51 4.15
CA GLY A 27 -6.59 -19.69 3.97
C GLY A 27 -7.41 -18.40 3.96
N ASP A 28 -6.76 -17.24 3.86
CA ASP A 28 -7.43 -15.93 3.79
C ASP A 28 -8.08 -15.69 2.41
N ARG A 29 -9.11 -14.84 2.39
CA ARG A 29 -9.73 -14.33 1.16
C ARG A 29 -9.18 -12.95 0.86
N LEU A 30 -8.74 -12.75 -0.37
CA LEU A 30 -8.07 -11.53 -0.79
C LEU A 30 -8.89 -10.80 -1.84
N THR A 31 -9.13 -9.51 -1.62
CA THR A 31 -9.51 -8.57 -2.68
C THR A 31 -8.24 -7.84 -3.11
N CYS A 32 -7.79 -8.05 -4.34
CA CYS A 32 -6.56 -7.48 -4.88
C CYS A 32 -6.86 -6.31 -5.82
N ALA A 33 -6.55 -5.10 -5.39
CA ALA A 33 -6.65 -3.87 -6.17
C ALA A 33 -5.38 -3.62 -6.99
N CYS A 34 -5.49 -3.65 -8.32
CA CYS A 34 -4.38 -3.39 -9.23
C CYS A 34 -4.84 -2.86 -10.59
N ARG A 35 -3.89 -2.34 -11.37
CA ARG A 35 -4.14 -1.82 -12.73
C ARG A 35 -4.35 -2.92 -13.76
N ASP A 36 -3.52 -3.97 -13.66
CA ASP A 36 -3.52 -5.09 -14.58
C ASP A 36 -3.94 -6.35 -13.82
N LEU A 37 -5.17 -6.80 -14.07
CA LEU A 37 -5.77 -7.97 -13.41
C LEU A 37 -5.18 -9.28 -13.94
N GLU A 38 -4.65 -9.30 -15.16
CA GLU A 38 -4.07 -10.50 -15.77
C GLU A 38 -2.75 -10.90 -15.09
N GLN A 39 -2.09 -9.96 -14.42
CA GLN A 39 -0.87 -10.20 -13.64
C GLN A 39 -1.12 -10.74 -12.23
N LEU A 40 -2.38 -10.91 -11.82
CA LEU A 40 -2.68 -11.51 -10.52
C LEU A 40 -2.26 -12.98 -10.47
N PRO A 41 -1.75 -13.47 -9.32
CA PRO A 41 -1.48 -14.90 -9.16
C PRO A 41 -2.75 -15.72 -9.40
N ALA A 42 -2.66 -16.75 -10.25
CA ALA A 42 -3.76 -17.69 -10.49
C ALA A 42 -3.91 -18.65 -9.30
N LEU A 43 -4.41 -18.13 -8.17
CA LEU A 43 -4.65 -18.88 -6.93
C LEU A 43 -6.12 -18.75 -6.51
N PRO A 44 -6.71 -19.78 -5.89
CA PRO A 44 -8.05 -19.68 -5.35
C PRO A 44 -8.09 -18.67 -4.19
N GLY A 45 -9.25 -18.04 -3.99
CA GLY A 45 -9.45 -17.09 -2.89
C GLY A 45 -8.99 -15.65 -3.18
N ILE A 46 -8.59 -15.35 -4.42
CA ILE A 46 -8.27 -13.99 -4.88
C ILE A 46 -9.41 -13.47 -5.76
N GLU A 47 -9.88 -12.27 -5.46
CA GLU A 47 -10.78 -11.48 -6.29
C GLU A 47 -10.06 -10.20 -6.73
N GLY A 48 -9.93 -9.98 -8.04
CA GLY A 48 -9.27 -8.80 -8.59
C GLY A 48 -10.23 -7.63 -8.79
N ILE A 49 -9.81 -6.42 -8.42
CA ILE A 49 -10.55 -5.17 -8.67
C ILE A 49 -9.63 -4.14 -9.34
N ALA A 50 -10.16 -3.41 -10.32
CA ALA A 50 -9.41 -2.39 -11.03
C ALA A 50 -9.14 -1.19 -10.10
N PHE A 51 -7.88 -0.77 -10.01
CA PHE A 51 -7.48 0.39 -9.25
C PHE A 51 -6.16 0.97 -9.77
N ASP A 52 -6.17 2.27 -10.10
CA ASP A 52 -4.97 3.05 -10.32
C ASP A 52 -4.78 4.05 -9.17
N ALA A 53 -3.62 3.96 -8.50
CA ALA A 53 -3.27 4.85 -7.39
C ALA A 53 -3.19 6.34 -7.79
N THR A 54 -2.96 6.61 -9.09
CA THR A 54 -2.83 7.96 -9.63
C THR A 54 -4.16 8.60 -10.04
N ASP A 55 -5.21 7.79 -10.18
CA ASP A 55 -6.53 8.27 -10.57
C ASP A 55 -7.29 8.80 -9.33
N PRO A 56 -7.60 10.11 -9.27
CA PRO A 56 -8.36 10.66 -8.16
C PRO A 56 -9.82 10.21 -8.14
N GLU A 57 -10.37 9.76 -9.26
CA GLU A 57 -11.77 9.36 -9.41
C GLU A 57 -11.99 7.85 -9.26
N ALA A 58 -10.92 7.08 -9.01
CA ALA A 58 -11.00 5.64 -8.82
C ALA A 58 -11.89 5.27 -7.62
N GLN A 59 -12.97 4.53 -7.91
CA GLN A 59 -13.97 4.06 -6.93
C GLN A 59 -14.14 2.54 -7.04
N PRO A 60 -13.14 1.75 -6.60
CA PRO A 60 -13.29 0.30 -6.61
C PRO A 60 -14.44 -0.16 -5.72
N ILE A 61 -15.17 -1.18 -6.18
CA ILE A 61 -16.20 -1.84 -5.38
C ILE A 61 -15.48 -2.74 -4.36
N LEU A 62 -15.64 -2.42 -3.07
CA LEU A 62 -14.99 -3.12 -1.97
C LEU A 62 -16.00 -4.03 -1.23
N PRO A 63 -15.55 -5.13 -0.61
CA PRO A 63 -16.39 -5.93 0.27
C PRO A 63 -16.92 -5.12 1.46
N ASP A 64 -18.10 -5.49 1.96
CA ASP A 64 -18.73 -4.82 3.12
C ASP A 64 -17.96 -4.99 4.43
N ARG A 65 -17.09 -6.00 4.51
CA ARG A 65 -16.27 -6.30 5.69
C ARG A 65 -14.83 -6.66 5.30
N LEU A 66 -13.89 -5.97 5.94
CA LEU A 66 -12.45 -6.23 5.83
C LEU A 66 -11.84 -6.41 7.22
N ASP A 67 -11.05 -7.46 7.39
CA ASP A 67 -10.24 -7.70 8.59
C ASP A 67 -8.81 -7.16 8.42
N GLY A 68 -8.39 -6.89 7.18
CA GLY A 68 -7.07 -6.36 6.86
C GLY A 68 -7.05 -5.45 5.64
N PHE A 69 -6.11 -4.50 5.62
CA PHE A 69 -5.77 -3.69 4.46
C PHE A 69 -4.25 -3.50 4.35
N VAL A 70 -3.70 -3.68 3.15
CA VAL A 70 -2.28 -3.47 2.88
C VAL A 70 -2.10 -2.69 1.59
N TYR A 71 -1.26 -1.65 1.62
CA TYR A 71 -0.97 -0.80 0.47
C TYR A 71 0.49 -0.95 0.00
N PHE A 72 0.70 -1.68 -1.09
CA PHE A 72 2.03 -1.87 -1.70
C PHE A 72 2.46 -0.88 -2.79
N PRO A 73 1.57 -0.14 -3.51
CA PRO A 73 2.02 0.71 -4.60
C PRO A 73 3.12 1.69 -4.17
N GLY A 74 4.16 1.76 -4.99
CA GLY A 74 5.30 2.62 -4.74
C GLY A 74 6.13 2.87 -5.98
N THR A 75 6.94 3.91 -5.89
CA THR A 75 7.88 4.34 -6.92
C THR A 75 9.27 4.43 -6.33
N ILE A 76 10.29 4.46 -7.19
CA ILE A 76 11.64 4.79 -6.80
C ILE A 76 12.21 5.76 -7.84
N ARG A 77 12.42 7.00 -7.43
CA ARG A 77 13.02 8.03 -8.28
C ARG A 77 14.26 8.54 -7.58
N LEU A 78 15.41 8.25 -8.19
CA LEU A 78 16.72 8.62 -7.65
C LEU A 78 17.37 9.67 -8.55
N LYS A 79 17.48 10.91 -8.06
CA LYS A 79 18.09 12.02 -8.80
C LYS A 79 18.86 12.96 -7.86
N PRO A 80 19.94 13.62 -8.33
CA PRO A 80 20.51 14.78 -7.64
C PRO A 80 19.42 15.81 -7.35
N PHE A 81 19.44 16.41 -6.16
CA PHE A 81 18.36 17.30 -5.72
C PHE A 81 18.07 18.44 -6.70
N HIS A 82 19.11 19.08 -7.25
CA HIS A 82 19.00 20.16 -8.23
C HIS A 82 18.42 19.73 -9.60
N ARG A 83 18.18 18.43 -9.82
CA ARG A 83 17.52 17.87 -11.01
C ARG A 83 16.11 17.34 -10.73
N LEU A 84 15.65 17.40 -9.49
CA LEU A 84 14.27 17.10 -9.15
C LEU A 84 13.39 18.31 -9.48
N SER A 85 12.31 18.04 -10.20
CA SER A 85 11.26 19.03 -10.48
C SER A 85 10.11 18.90 -9.48
N ASP A 86 9.28 19.93 -9.36
CA ASP A 86 8.04 19.85 -8.57
C ASP A 86 7.15 18.69 -9.03
N HIS A 87 7.12 18.43 -10.35
CA HIS A 87 6.41 17.31 -10.93
C HIS A 87 6.93 15.95 -10.41
N ASP A 88 8.25 15.80 -10.20
CA ASP A 88 8.81 14.57 -9.63
C ASP A 88 8.32 14.33 -8.20
N PHE A 89 8.23 15.38 -7.37
CA PHE A 89 7.66 15.29 -6.02
C PHE A 89 6.17 14.96 -6.06
N LEU A 90 5.40 15.66 -6.89
CA LEU A 90 3.96 15.45 -7.01
C LEU A 90 3.64 14.04 -7.52
N ALA A 91 4.41 13.52 -8.47
CA ALA A 91 4.24 12.15 -8.97
C ALA A 91 4.50 11.10 -7.89
N ASP A 92 5.58 11.24 -7.10
CA ASP A 92 5.86 10.33 -5.99
C ASP A 92 4.79 10.42 -4.90
N MET A 93 4.33 11.63 -4.56
CA MET A 93 3.24 11.85 -3.61
C MET A 93 1.92 11.26 -4.11
N SER A 94 1.62 11.38 -5.41
CA SER A 94 0.38 10.88 -6.00
C SER A 94 0.24 9.37 -5.82
N VAL A 95 1.29 8.60 -6.17
CA VAL A 95 1.29 7.13 -6.04
C VAL A 95 1.43 6.69 -4.58
N ASN A 96 2.42 7.19 -3.86
CA ASN A 96 2.81 6.60 -2.57
C ASN A 96 1.89 7.04 -1.42
N LEU A 97 1.45 8.30 -1.44
CA LEU A 97 0.63 8.88 -0.38
C LEU A 97 -0.83 8.99 -0.80
N MET A 98 -1.13 9.71 -1.88
CA MET A 98 -2.52 10.03 -2.19
C MET A 98 -3.32 8.81 -2.64
N GLY A 99 -2.72 7.88 -3.37
CA GLY A 99 -3.35 6.58 -3.66
C GLY A 99 -3.67 5.79 -2.38
N ALA A 100 -2.76 5.78 -1.40
CA ALA A 100 -3.00 5.17 -0.08
C ALA A 100 -4.16 5.86 0.65
N VAL A 101 -4.15 7.19 0.72
CA VAL A 101 -5.18 8.02 1.36
C VAL A 101 -6.56 7.77 0.75
N ARG A 102 -6.66 7.73 -0.58
CA ARG A 102 -7.93 7.50 -1.28
C ARG A 102 -8.47 6.11 -0.97
N LEU A 103 -7.64 5.08 -1.07
CA LEU A 103 -8.10 3.71 -0.90
C LEU A 103 -8.43 3.38 0.56
N ILE A 104 -7.62 3.80 1.53
CA ILE A 104 -7.96 3.58 2.96
C ILE A 104 -9.25 4.31 3.34
N ARG A 105 -9.48 5.51 2.81
CA ARG A 105 -10.72 6.26 3.07
C ARG A 105 -11.94 5.49 2.59
N GLN A 106 -11.86 4.87 1.41
CA GLN A 106 -12.91 4.02 0.86
C GLN A 106 -13.07 2.69 1.62
N ALA A 107 -11.97 2.09 2.08
CA ALA A 107 -11.97 0.82 2.83
C ALA A 107 -12.40 0.97 4.31
N LEU A 108 -12.33 2.18 4.87
CA LEU A 108 -12.56 2.42 6.30
C LEU A 108 -13.93 1.95 6.82
N PRO A 109 -15.07 2.13 6.11
CA PRO A 109 -16.35 1.59 6.53
C PRO A 109 -16.31 0.07 6.71
N ALA A 110 -15.71 -0.66 5.78
CA ALA A 110 -15.60 -2.12 5.82
C ALA A 110 -14.64 -2.62 6.91
N LEU A 111 -13.53 -1.88 7.14
CA LEU A 111 -12.59 -2.17 8.23
C LEU A 111 -13.24 -2.02 9.61
N LYS A 112 -14.17 -1.07 9.77
CA LYS A 112 -14.92 -0.87 11.02
C LYS A 112 -15.87 -2.03 11.34
N GLN A 113 -16.30 -2.81 10.34
CA GLN A 113 -17.20 -3.97 10.55
C GLN A 113 -16.53 -5.19 11.19
N SER A 114 -15.20 -5.32 11.07
CA SER A 114 -14.47 -6.46 11.63
C SER A 114 -14.35 -6.42 13.17
N GLY A 115 -14.42 -5.23 13.78
CA GLY A 115 -14.25 -5.04 15.22
C GLY A 115 -12.80 -5.13 15.73
N ASN A 116 -11.89 -5.75 14.97
CA ASN A 116 -10.44 -5.82 15.27
C ASN A 116 -9.61 -5.93 13.98
N SER A 117 -9.71 -4.94 13.09
CA SER A 117 -9.01 -4.94 11.81
C SER A 117 -7.60 -4.34 11.90
N SER A 118 -6.81 -4.54 10.84
CA SER A 118 -5.46 -3.98 10.76
C SER A 118 -5.11 -3.40 9.39
N VAL A 119 -4.28 -2.36 9.41
CA VAL A 119 -3.80 -1.64 8.25
C VAL A 119 -2.27 -1.65 8.25
N VAL A 120 -1.67 -1.92 7.09
CA VAL A 120 -0.23 -1.83 6.89
C VAL A 120 0.10 -0.96 5.69
N PHE A 121 0.93 0.05 5.91
CA PHE A 121 1.55 0.87 4.88
C PHE A 121 3.05 0.54 4.72
N PHE A 122 3.64 1.02 3.64
CA PHE A 122 5.07 0.86 3.36
C PHE A 122 5.76 2.21 3.17
N SER A 123 6.78 2.46 4.00
CA SER A 123 7.77 3.54 3.93
C SER A 123 9.08 3.01 3.31
N THR A 124 10.21 3.60 3.65
CA THR A 124 11.56 3.20 3.28
C THR A 124 12.54 3.63 4.38
N VAL A 125 13.64 2.88 4.57
CA VAL A 125 14.74 3.30 5.45
C VAL A 125 15.31 4.68 5.09
N ALA A 126 15.17 5.13 3.85
CA ALA A 126 15.67 6.44 3.41
C ALA A 126 15.07 7.63 4.19
N VAL A 127 13.87 7.47 4.78
CA VAL A 127 13.24 8.49 5.62
C VAL A 127 14.05 8.72 6.90
N GLN A 128 14.56 7.66 7.51
CA GLN A 128 15.26 7.72 8.80
C GLN A 128 16.77 7.88 8.63
N THR A 129 17.34 7.27 7.59
CA THR A 129 18.79 7.27 7.37
C THR A 129 19.28 8.51 6.63
N GLY A 130 18.45 9.10 5.75
CA GLY A 130 18.88 10.18 4.86
C GLY A 130 19.86 9.68 3.79
N LEU A 131 19.34 9.17 2.68
CA LEU A 131 20.15 8.65 1.57
C LEU A 131 20.31 9.67 0.44
N PRO A 132 21.50 9.82 -0.16
CA PRO A 132 21.70 10.65 -1.35
C PRO A 132 20.72 10.27 -2.47
N PHE A 133 20.26 11.25 -3.23
CA PHE A 133 19.36 11.10 -4.38
C PHE A 133 17.90 10.69 -4.07
N HIS A 134 17.52 10.51 -2.80
CA HIS A 134 16.18 10.01 -2.42
C HIS A 134 15.17 11.11 -2.07
N ALA A 135 15.44 12.40 -2.33
CA ALA A 135 14.67 13.49 -1.73
C ALA A 135 13.15 13.42 -2.01
N SER A 136 12.71 13.15 -3.25
CA SER A 136 11.28 13.06 -3.58
C SER A 136 10.60 11.84 -2.96
N ILE A 137 11.22 10.66 -3.08
CA ILE A 137 10.66 9.43 -2.55
C ILE A 137 10.68 9.38 -1.02
N ALA A 138 11.75 9.87 -0.38
CA ALA A 138 11.83 9.97 1.07
C ALA A 138 10.81 10.95 1.63
N ALA A 139 10.56 12.08 0.96
CA ALA A 139 9.47 13.00 1.35
C ALA A 139 8.10 12.31 1.27
N ALA A 140 7.82 11.61 0.16
CA ALA A 140 6.54 10.91 -0.02
C ALA A 140 6.33 9.77 1.00
N LYS A 141 7.36 8.97 1.26
CA LYS A 141 7.30 7.89 2.27
C LYS A 141 7.30 8.42 3.71
N GLY A 142 7.97 9.54 3.98
CA GLY A 142 7.88 10.24 5.26
C GLY A 142 6.45 10.73 5.55
N ALA A 143 5.74 11.21 4.53
CA ALA A 143 4.32 11.55 4.65
C ALA A 143 3.45 10.33 4.98
N VAL A 144 3.76 9.15 4.42
CA VAL A 144 3.09 7.89 4.76
C VAL A 144 3.31 7.51 6.23
N GLU A 145 4.50 7.74 6.79
CA GLU A 145 4.74 7.53 8.23
C GLU A 145 3.92 8.49 9.09
N GLY A 146 3.78 9.75 8.67
CA GLY A 146 2.92 10.74 9.32
C GLY A 146 1.45 10.31 9.31
N LEU A 147 0.93 9.91 8.14
CA LEU A 147 -0.41 9.36 7.98
C LEU A 147 -0.64 8.15 8.91
N THR A 148 0.32 7.23 8.93
CA THR A 148 0.26 6.02 9.76
C THR A 148 0.07 6.36 11.23
N ARG A 149 0.91 7.24 11.79
CA ARG A 149 0.83 7.62 13.21
C ARG A 149 -0.49 8.30 13.54
N SER A 150 -0.97 9.20 12.67
CA SER A 150 -2.24 9.90 12.87
C SER A 150 -3.41 8.93 12.88
N LEU A 151 -3.50 8.04 11.88
CA LEU A 151 -4.58 7.05 11.80
C LEU A 151 -4.51 6.01 12.91
N ALA A 152 -3.30 5.61 13.34
CA ALA A 152 -3.13 4.70 14.46
C ALA A 152 -3.71 5.30 15.75
N ALA A 153 -3.44 6.58 16.03
CA ALA A 153 -3.97 7.26 17.20
C ALA A 153 -5.50 7.45 17.12
N GLU A 154 -6.01 7.82 15.95
CA GLU A 154 -7.44 8.10 15.73
C GLU A 154 -8.31 6.84 15.79
N LEU A 155 -7.84 5.74 15.21
CA LEU A 155 -8.65 4.53 15.03
C LEU A 155 -8.47 3.49 16.14
N ALA A 156 -7.56 3.73 17.08
CA ALA A 156 -7.39 2.91 18.26
C ALA A 156 -8.65 2.92 19.16
N PRO A 157 -8.93 1.82 19.89
CA PRO A 157 -8.22 0.54 19.85
C PRO A 157 -8.73 -0.43 18.78
N ARG A 158 -9.72 -0.03 17.96
CA ARG A 158 -10.46 -0.95 17.08
C ARG A 158 -9.72 -1.32 15.79
N ILE A 159 -8.92 -0.40 15.27
CA ILE A 159 -8.13 -0.62 14.04
C ILE A 159 -6.67 -0.31 14.34
N ARG A 160 -5.81 -1.30 14.13
CA ARG A 160 -4.36 -1.12 14.27
C ARG A 160 -3.78 -0.63 12.97
N VAL A 161 -2.98 0.43 12.99
CA VAL A 161 -2.33 0.98 11.79
C VAL A 161 -0.83 0.98 11.99
N ASN A 162 -0.10 0.30 11.11
CA ASN A 162 1.35 0.19 11.17
C ASN A 162 1.98 0.52 9.81
N CYS A 163 3.27 0.84 9.84
CA CYS A 163 4.06 1.09 8.64
C CYS A 163 5.35 0.29 8.71
N ILE A 164 5.72 -0.36 7.61
CA ILE A 164 6.99 -1.07 7.47
C ILE A 164 7.91 -0.20 6.63
N ALA A 165 9.17 -0.05 7.04
CA ALA A 165 10.20 0.67 6.29
C ALA A 165 11.30 -0.29 5.82
N PRO A 166 11.13 -0.96 4.66
CA PRO A 166 12.15 -1.87 4.14
C PRO A 166 13.41 -1.13 3.67
N SER A 167 14.52 -1.86 3.68
CA SER A 167 15.71 -1.52 2.90
C SER A 167 15.60 -2.12 1.48
N LEU A 168 16.72 -2.23 0.76
CA LEU A 168 16.78 -2.88 -0.54
C LEU A 168 16.25 -4.33 -0.45
N THR A 169 15.19 -4.60 -1.22
CA THR A 169 14.61 -5.92 -1.41
C THR A 169 14.68 -6.25 -2.90
N ASP A 170 15.12 -7.46 -3.25
CA ASP A 170 15.19 -7.89 -4.66
C ASP A 170 13.79 -8.00 -5.25
N THR A 171 13.37 -6.91 -5.90
CA THR A 171 12.06 -6.73 -6.53
C THR A 171 12.26 -5.97 -7.84
N PRO A 172 11.30 -6.03 -8.79
CA PRO A 172 11.39 -5.25 -10.02
C PRO A 172 11.56 -3.74 -9.78
N LEU A 173 10.97 -3.21 -8.70
CA LEU A 173 11.10 -1.80 -8.32
C LEU A 173 12.57 -1.41 -8.09
N ALA A 174 13.35 -2.25 -7.43
CA ALA A 174 14.77 -1.96 -7.15
C ALA A 174 15.66 -1.91 -8.42
N ARG A 175 15.14 -2.31 -9.58
CA ARG A 175 15.83 -2.33 -10.88
C ARG A 175 15.39 -1.19 -11.81
N SER A 176 14.49 -0.31 -11.34
CA SER A 176 13.87 0.77 -12.12
C SER A 176 14.69 2.05 -12.16
#